data_AF-A0A848ZFF8-F1
#
_entry.id   AF-A0A848ZFF8-F1
#
_cell.length_a   1.000
_cell.length_b   1.000
_cell.length_c   1.000
_cell.angle_alpha   90.00
_cell.angle_beta   90.00
_cell.angle_gamma   90.00
#
_symmetry.space_group_name_H-M   'P 1'
#
loop_
_entity.id
_entity.type
_entity.pdbx_description
1 polymer ?
#
loop_
_entity_poly.entity_id
_entity_poly.type
_entity_poly.pdbx_seq_one_letter_code
_entity_poly.pdbx_strand_id
1 'polypeptide(L)'
;MESLDSLPNFKMIIKGENESYPYIYFENVLVSIPSSSKPVNTTLLTGVYPRRHGVPSTMWFDRKGEKIITLTTFSQRRIIEFLEKTETDTVFEYAHRSGKTTMAVATQVTKGVADQDWIKQGIHLWSQAFFANLFGDGKAIPDGAHLDRGTTKGLLGGYMYSLTDGLKGELKTEGDIPDLVVLHYVGLDIFTHYPRKFMEKENWNIDQIQHWYLREVLDPELGKLIAFLKENNIFENTIFFFAGDHGQTRITRHIDEKNFERGLAKKFRLMGQPYSAGEADLIVMPGASTKALY
;
A
#
# COMPACT_ATOMS: atom_id res chain seq x y z
N MET A 1 23.56 -2.64 -3.78
CA MET A 1 22.25 -3.18 -3.40
C MET A 1 22.35 -4.69 -3.51
N GLU A 2 22.12 -5.42 -2.42
CA GLU A 2 21.94 -6.88 -2.53
C GLU A 2 20.70 -7.11 -3.40
N SER A 3 20.82 -7.92 -4.45
CA SER A 3 19.70 -8.18 -5.34
C SER A 3 18.65 -9.04 -4.61
N LEU A 4 17.36 -8.85 -4.87
CA LEU A 4 16.29 -9.63 -4.21
C LEU A 4 16.50 -11.14 -4.34
N ASP A 5 17.12 -11.59 -5.43
CA ASP A 5 17.47 -12.98 -5.68
C ASP A 5 18.65 -13.52 -4.84
N SER A 6 19.22 -12.71 -3.93
CA SER A 6 20.13 -13.19 -2.88
C SER A 6 19.37 -13.77 -1.68
N LEU A 7 18.11 -13.36 -1.48
CA LEU A 7 17.27 -13.85 -0.40
C LEU A 7 16.59 -15.16 -0.81
N PRO A 8 16.59 -16.21 0.03
CA PRO A 8 16.27 -17.57 -0.40
C PRO A 8 14.82 -17.73 -0.90
N ASN A 9 13.84 -17.08 -0.27
CA ASN A 9 12.44 -17.23 -0.65
C ASN A 9 12.10 -16.34 -1.86
N PHE A 10 12.65 -15.14 -1.95
CA PHE A 10 12.60 -14.35 -3.18
C PHE A 10 13.26 -15.09 -4.35
N LYS A 11 14.44 -15.68 -4.15
CA LYS A 11 15.13 -16.49 -5.16
C LYS A 11 14.27 -17.66 -5.60
N MET A 12 13.66 -18.37 -4.67
CA MET A 12 12.76 -19.50 -4.97
C MET A 12 11.57 -19.06 -5.84
N ILE A 13 10.94 -17.92 -5.56
CA ILE A 13 9.81 -17.46 -6.37
C ILE A 13 10.26 -16.94 -7.75
N ILE A 14 11.35 -16.17 -7.80
CA ILE A 14 11.81 -15.52 -9.03
C ILE A 14 12.43 -16.54 -9.97
N LYS A 15 13.30 -17.41 -9.45
CA LYS A 15 14.12 -18.32 -10.27
C LYS A 15 13.73 -19.78 -10.13
N GLY A 16 12.92 -20.15 -9.15
CA GLY A 16 12.56 -21.55 -8.92
C GLY A 16 13.73 -22.37 -8.36
N GLU A 17 13.44 -23.65 -8.16
CA GLU A 17 14.47 -24.60 -7.75
C GLU A 17 15.49 -24.78 -8.87
N ASN A 18 16.79 -24.75 -8.52
CA ASN A 18 17.91 -24.80 -9.46
C ASN A 18 17.89 -23.71 -10.55
N GLU A 19 17.22 -22.58 -10.30
CA GLU A 19 17.12 -21.46 -11.24
C GLU A 19 16.44 -21.81 -12.57
N SER A 20 15.42 -22.69 -12.52
CA SER A 20 14.72 -23.23 -13.67
C SER A 20 13.54 -22.40 -14.19
N TYR A 21 13.00 -21.47 -13.40
CA TYR A 21 11.82 -20.71 -13.80
C TYR A 21 12.16 -19.58 -14.79
N PRO A 22 11.35 -19.39 -15.84
CA PRO A 22 11.44 -18.19 -16.66
C PRO A 22 10.96 -16.99 -15.84
N TYR A 23 11.73 -15.91 -15.85
CA TYR A 23 11.33 -14.64 -15.26
C TYR A 23 11.61 -13.47 -16.18
N ILE A 24 10.82 -12.41 -16.03
CA ILE A 24 11.00 -11.15 -16.75
C ILE A 24 11.24 -10.07 -15.69
N TYR A 25 12.34 -9.35 -15.86
CA TYR A 25 12.68 -8.21 -15.02
C TYR A 25 12.64 -6.93 -15.85
N PHE A 26 11.94 -5.92 -15.32
CA PHE A 26 11.85 -4.60 -15.94
C PHE A 26 12.67 -3.60 -15.12
N GLU A 27 13.82 -3.17 -15.65
CA GLU A 27 14.73 -2.24 -14.98
C GLU A 27 14.13 -0.84 -14.75
N ASN A 28 13.29 -0.38 -15.68
CA ASN A 28 12.82 1.00 -15.73
C ASN A 28 11.29 1.07 -15.69
N VAL A 29 10.70 0.62 -14.58
CA VAL A 29 9.26 0.78 -14.32
C VAL A 29 9.01 2.14 -13.66
N LEU A 30 8.22 2.99 -14.32
CA LEU A 30 7.88 4.32 -13.82
C LEU A 30 6.50 4.31 -13.17
N VAL A 31 6.36 5.07 -12.08
CA VAL A 31 5.10 5.24 -11.36
C VAL A 31 4.40 6.55 -11.78
N SER A 32 3.08 6.60 -11.62
CA SER A 32 2.32 7.84 -11.87
C SER A 32 2.76 8.96 -10.92
N ILE A 33 2.69 10.21 -11.38
CA ILE A 33 2.87 11.38 -10.51
C ILE A 33 1.51 11.82 -9.96
N PRO A 34 1.38 12.08 -8.64
CA PRO A 34 2.42 11.97 -7.62
C PRO A 34 2.70 10.52 -7.21
N SER A 35 3.98 10.20 -7.00
CA SER A 35 4.45 8.89 -6.53
C SER A 35 4.07 8.67 -5.06
N SER A 36 2.80 8.34 -4.83
CA SER A 36 2.22 8.13 -3.50
C SER A 36 1.25 6.95 -3.54
N SER A 37 1.11 6.26 -2.41
CA SER A 37 0.48 4.94 -2.39
C SER A 37 -0.91 4.91 -2.99
N LYS A 38 -1.80 5.84 -2.64
CA LYS A 38 -3.20 5.83 -3.09
C LYS A 38 -3.35 5.97 -4.61
N PRO A 39 -2.83 7.03 -5.26
CA PRO A 39 -2.94 7.16 -6.72
C PRO A 39 -2.18 6.06 -7.45
N VAL A 40 -0.98 5.65 -7.00
CA VAL A 40 -0.21 4.63 -7.73
C VAL A 40 -0.84 3.24 -7.60
N ASN A 41 -1.30 2.82 -6.42
CA ASN A 41 -2.04 1.55 -6.28
C ASN A 41 -3.31 1.57 -7.14
N THR A 42 -4.00 2.71 -7.22
CA THR A 42 -5.17 2.85 -8.10
C THR A 42 -4.77 2.72 -9.57
N THR A 43 -3.68 3.36 -10.00
CA THR A 43 -3.14 3.20 -11.36
C THR A 43 -2.75 1.74 -11.65
N LEU A 44 -2.06 1.07 -10.71
CA LEU A 44 -1.62 -0.32 -10.85
C LEU A 44 -2.81 -1.26 -11.04
N LEU A 45 -3.90 -1.07 -10.28
CA LEU A 45 -5.07 -1.95 -10.29
C LEU A 45 -6.14 -1.57 -11.31
N THR A 46 -6.01 -0.45 -12.01
CA THR A 46 -6.94 0.00 -13.07
C THR A 46 -6.29 0.12 -14.44
N GLY A 47 -4.96 0.17 -14.52
CA GLY A 47 -4.21 0.37 -15.76
C GLY A 47 -4.31 1.77 -16.35
N VAL A 48 -4.84 2.77 -15.61
CA VAL A 48 -5.02 4.15 -16.10
C VAL A 48 -4.42 5.17 -15.15
N TYR A 49 -4.09 6.36 -15.65
CA TYR A 49 -3.49 7.43 -14.84
C TYR A 49 -4.49 8.11 -13.88
N PRO A 50 -3.99 8.85 -12.86
CA PRO A 50 -4.81 9.62 -11.92
C PRO A 50 -5.89 10.51 -12.52
N ARG A 51 -5.61 11.11 -13.68
CA ARG A 51 -6.57 11.93 -14.43
C ARG A 51 -7.82 11.14 -14.85
N ARG A 52 -7.68 9.84 -15.13
CA ARG A 52 -8.75 8.98 -15.62
C ARG A 52 -9.51 8.31 -14.48
N HIS A 53 -8.82 7.75 -13.49
CA HIS A 53 -9.46 7.09 -12.35
C HIS A 53 -9.89 8.06 -11.22
N GLY A 54 -9.60 9.36 -11.34
CA GLY A 54 -10.11 10.39 -10.44
C GLY A 54 -9.47 10.44 -9.05
N VAL A 55 -8.37 9.71 -8.80
CA VAL A 55 -7.64 9.71 -7.52
C VAL A 55 -6.30 10.41 -7.72
N PRO A 56 -6.19 11.73 -7.50
CA PRO A 56 -4.99 12.50 -7.82
C PRO A 56 -3.90 12.44 -6.75
N SER A 57 -4.23 12.10 -5.50
CA SER A 57 -3.32 12.09 -4.35
C SER A 57 -3.99 11.35 -3.19
N THR A 58 -3.23 10.97 -2.16
CA THR A 58 -3.79 10.54 -0.87
C THR A 58 -4.64 11.62 -0.21
N MET A 59 -4.28 12.88 -0.40
CA MET A 59 -5.00 14.05 0.11
C MET A 59 -4.81 15.23 -0.84
N TRP A 60 -5.87 15.98 -1.09
CA TRP A 60 -5.84 17.16 -1.96
C TRP A 60 -6.94 18.15 -1.60
N PHE A 61 -6.83 19.37 -2.13
CA PHE A 61 -7.86 20.39 -1.99
C PHE A 61 -8.79 20.37 -3.21
N ASP A 62 -10.08 20.18 -2.99
CA ASP A 62 -11.12 20.41 -4.00
C ASP A 62 -11.47 21.90 -3.99
N ARG A 63 -10.93 22.64 -4.98
CA ARG A 63 -11.18 24.08 -5.13
C ARG A 63 -12.66 24.41 -5.35
N LYS A 64 -13.41 23.56 -6.05
CA LYS A 64 -14.82 23.83 -6.35
C LYS A 64 -15.70 23.63 -5.12
N GLY A 65 -15.40 22.60 -4.33
CA GLY A 65 -16.09 22.30 -3.08
C GLY A 65 -15.51 23.01 -1.84
N GLU A 66 -14.45 23.81 -2.03
CA GLU A 66 -13.65 24.47 -0.99
C GLU A 66 -13.33 23.57 0.21
N LYS A 67 -12.92 22.33 -0.05
CA LYS A 67 -12.72 21.33 1.00
C LYS A 67 -11.51 20.44 0.76
N ILE A 68 -10.92 20.00 1.87
CA ILE A 68 -9.88 18.97 1.84
C ILE A 68 -10.54 17.61 1.63
N ILE A 69 -10.10 16.91 0.59
CA ILE A 69 -10.41 15.50 0.37
C ILE A 69 -9.23 14.67 0.90
N THR A 70 -9.54 13.65 1.70
CA THR A 70 -8.54 12.69 2.18
C THR A 70 -9.00 11.27 1.92
N LEU A 71 -8.07 10.39 1.53
CA LEU A 71 -8.30 8.96 1.35
C LEU A 71 -7.77 8.13 2.51
N THR A 72 -7.42 8.79 3.62
CA THR A 72 -7.03 8.13 4.88
C THR A 72 -8.23 7.53 5.63
N THR A 73 -9.45 7.59 5.08
CA THR A 73 -10.63 6.98 5.70
C THR A 73 -10.53 5.46 5.68
N PHE A 74 -10.78 4.85 6.84
CA PHE A 74 -10.69 3.41 7.08
C PHE A 74 -11.56 2.53 6.17
N SER A 75 -12.62 3.08 5.57
CA SER A 75 -13.60 2.30 4.82
C SER A 75 -13.28 2.11 3.34
N GLN A 76 -12.20 2.69 2.80
CA GLN A 76 -11.80 2.66 1.37
C GLN A 76 -12.87 3.15 0.36
N ARG A 77 -14.07 3.46 0.86
CA ARG A 77 -15.27 3.83 0.12
C ARG A 77 -15.06 5.03 -0.79
N ARG A 78 -14.24 6.00 -0.37
CA ARG A 78 -13.92 7.17 -1.19
C ARG A 78 -13.25 6.81 -2.51
N ILE A 79 -12.35 5.83 -2.53
CA ILE A 79 -11.72 5.38 -3.79
C ILE A 79 -12.77 4.72 -4.68
N ILE A 80 -13.62 3.87 -4.11
CA ILE A 80 -14.72 3.22 -4.85
C ILE A 80 -15.63 4.28 -5.48
N GLU A 81 -16.05 5.30 -4.72
CA GLU A 81 -16.90 6.39 -5.21
C GLU A 81 -16.25 7.17 -6.38
N PHE A 82 -14.93 7.39 -6.34
CA PHE A 82 -14.23 8.02 -7.46
C PHE A 82 -14.23 7.12 -8.70
N LEU A 83 -13.91 5.84 -8.53
CA LEU A 83 -13.87 4.87 -9.63
C LEU A 83 -15.24 4.62 -10.26
N GLU A 84 -16.32 4.61 -9.46
CA GLU A 84 -17.70 4.56 -9.95
C GLU A 84 -18.04 5.81 -10.75
N LYS A 85 -17.73 6.99 -10.22
CA LYS A 85 -17.98 8.26 -10.90
C LYS A 85 -17.23 8.39 -12.23
N THR A 86 -16.04 7.81 -12.33
CA THR A 86 -15.24 7.83 -13.57
C THR A 86 -15.43 6.57 -14.42
N GLU A 87 -16.38 5.71 -14.08
CA GLU A 87 -16.67 4.45 -14.78
C GLU A 87 -15.39 3.65 -15.06
N THR A 88 -14.48 3.65 -14.09
CA THR A 88 -13.15 3.04 -14.21
C THR A 88 -13.15 1.68 -13.54
N ASP A 89 -12.89 0.66 -14.35
CA ASP A 89 -12.85 -0.71 -13.86
C ASP A 89 -11.51 -1.06 -13.23
N THR A 90 -11.55 -1.90 -12.21
CA THR A 90 -10.36 -2.52 -11.61
C THR A 90 -10.08 -3.90 -12.22
N VAL A 91 -8.88 -4.42 -11.96
CA VAL A 91 -8.50 -5.81 -12.29
C VAL A 91 -9.48 -6.84 -11.72
N PHE A 92 -10.10 -6.56 -10.57
CA PHE A 92 -11.11 -7.43 -9.97
C PHE A 92 -12.38 -7.51 -10.83
N GLU A 93 -12.85 -6.38 -11.36
CA GLU A 93 -14.03 -6.35 -12.25
C GLU A 93 -13.76 -7.04 -13.59
N TYR A 94 -12.53 -6.95 -14.11
CA TYR A 94 -12.13 -7.71 -15.30
C TYR A 94 -12.08 -9.22 -15.02
N ALA A 95 -11.57 -9.63 -13.86
CA ALA A 95 -11.55 -11.03 -13.44
C ALA A 95 -12.97 -11.58 -13.32
N HIS A 96 -13.87 -10.90 -12.61
CA HIS A 96 -15.25 -11.36 -12.45
C HIS A 96 -16.02 -11.45 -13.77
N ARG A 97 -15.86 -10.48 -14.68
CA ARG A 97 -16.47 -10.56 -16.02
C ARG A 97 -15.96 -11.76 -16.82
N SER A 98 -14.79 -12.27 -16.49
CA SER A 98 -14.20 -13.48 -17.08
C SER A 98 -14.57 -14.76 -16.32
N GLY A 99 -15.48 -14.69 -15.34
CA GLY A 99 -15.87 -15.84 -14.50
C GLY A 99 -14.80 -16.25 -13.48
N LYS A 100 -13.84 -15.37 -13.18
CA LYS A 100 -12.73 -15.63 -12.26
C LYS A 100 -13.04 -15.15 -10.85
N THR A 101 -12.52 -15.89 -9.87
CA THR A 101 -12.60 -15.57 -8.44
C THR A 101 -11.45 -14.64 -8.06
N THR A 102 -11.67 -13.78 -7.06
CA THR A 102 -10.63 -12.84 -6.65
C THR A 102 -10.46 -12.78 -5.14
N MET A 103 -9.29 -12.32 -4.73
CA MET A 103 -9.01 -11.92 -3.37
C MET A 103 -8.10 -10.72 -3.41
N ALA A 104 -8.31 -9.83 -2.45
CA ALA A 104 -7.28 -8.90 -2.10
C ALA A 104 -6.94 -9.04 -0.63
N VAL A 105 -5.75 -8.61 -0.20
CA VAL A 105 -5.40 -8.52 1.22
C VAL A 105 -4.63 -7.23 1.43
N ALA A 106 -5.07 -6.43 2.41
CA ALA A 106 -4.49 -5.13 2.76
C ALA A 106 -4.38 -4.07 1.63
N THR A 107 -4.89 -4.36 0.42
CA THR A 107 -4.94 -3.38 -0.68
C THR A 107 -5.81 -2.19 -0.31
N GLN A 108 -5.51 -1.04 -0.92
CA GLN A 108 -6.25 0.20 -0.73
C GLN A 108 -7.40 0.38 -1.74
N VAL A 109 -7.45 -0.46 -2.78
CA VAL A 109 -8.41 -0.37 -3.89
C VAL A 109 -9.20 -1.67 -3.94
N THR A 110 -10.49 -1.57 -3.61
CA THR A 110 -11.38 -2.75 -3.43
C THR A 110 -12.65 -2.67 -4.26
N LYS A 111 -12.76 -1.71 -5.19
CA LYS A 111 -13.88 -1.71 -6.15
C LYS A 111 -13.84 -3.01 -6.95
N GLY A 112 -14.98 -3.69 -7.01
CA GLY A 112 -15.11 -4.96 -7.70
C GLY A 112 -14.70 -6.18 -6.90
N VAL A 113 -14.18 -6.03 -5.67
CA VAL A 113 -13.98 -7.16 -4.75
C VAL A 113 -15.37 -7.53 -4.22
N ALA A 114 -15.86 -8.72 -4.57
CA ALA A 114 -17.18 -9.19 -4.17
C ALA A 114 -17.26 -9.47 -2.65
N ASP A 115 -18.47 -9.57 -2.08
CA ASP A 115 -18.64 -9.91 -0.64
C ASP A 115 -17.99 -11.26 -0.26
N GLN A 116 -17.88 -12.15 -1.26
CA GLN A 116 -17.20 -13.45 -1.18
C GLN A 116 -15.68 -13.39 -1.34
N ASP A 117 -15.17 -12.27 -1.84
CA ASP A 117 -13.75 -12.01 -2.02
C ASP A 117 -13.23 -11.34 -0.75
N TRP A 118 -12.10 -11.84 -0.24
CA TRP A 118 -11.69 -11.48 1.11
C TRP A 118 -11.29 -10.00 1.18
N ILE A 119 -11.85 -9.22 2.11
CA ILE A 119 -11.20 -8.14 2.90
C ILE A 119 -12.20 -7.48 3.86
N LYS A 120 -11.81 -7.38 5.14
CA LYS A 120 -12.00 -6.14 5.92
C LYS A 120 -10.98 -5.99 7.04
N GLN A 121 -9.69 -6.07 6.69
CA GLN A 121 -8.59 -6.01 7.67
C GLN A 121 -8.20 -4.59 8.10
N GLY A 122 -8.76 -3.55 7.48
CA GLY A 122 -8.28 -2.18 7.63
C GLY A 122 -8.27 -1.63 9.06
N ILE A 123 -9.32 -1.82 9.88
CA ILE A 123 -9.34 -1.19 11.22
C ILE A 123 -8.66 -2.07 12.26
N HIS A 124 -9.00 -3.36 12.29
CA HIS A 124 -8.50 -4.27 13.32
C HIS A 124 -6.99 -4.51 13.20
N LEU A 125 -6.48 -4.79 11.99
CA LEU A 125 -5.05 -5.03 11.79
C LEU A 125 -4.24 -3.75 12.02
N TRP A 126 -4.73 -2.59 11.57
CA TRP A 126 -4.05 -1.31 11.82
C TRP A 126 -4.05 -0.93 13.29
N SER A 127 -5.15 -1.21 14.01
CA SER A 127 -5.24 -0.96 15.45
C SER A 127 -4.31 -1.90 16.24
N GLN A 128 -4.28 -3.19 15.90
CA GLN A 128 -3.35 -4.15 16.50
C GLN A 128 -1.89 -3.76 16.24
N ALA A 129 -1.55 -3.39 15.00
CA ALA A 129 -0.22 -2.90 14.65
C ALA A 129 0.14 -1.59 15.37
N PHE A 130 -0.81 -0.67 15.51
CA PHE A 130 -0.61 0.58 16.25
C PHE A 130 -0.29 0.30 17.71
N PHE A 131 -1.07 -0.54 18.39
CA PHE A 131 -0.82 -0.90 19.78
C PHE A 131 0.48 -1.71 19.93
N ALA A 132 0.78 -2.62 19.00
CA ALA A 132 2.04 -3.36 19.01
C ALA A 132 3.25 -2.42 19.00
N ASN A 133 3.24 -1.38 18.16
CA ASN A 133 4.32 -0.42 18.10
C ASN A 133 4.34 0.55 19.30
N LEU A 134 3.15 0.98 19.75
CA LEU A 134 3.03 1.86 20.90
C LEU A 134 3.58 1.21 22.18
N PHE A 135 3.31 -0.08 22.40
CA PHE A 135 3.82 -0.81 23.56
C PHE A 135 5.24 -1.35 23.36
N GLY A 136 5.68 -1.60 22.13
CA GLY A 136 7.04 -2.04 21.82
C GLY A 136 8.05 -0.89 21.78
N ASP A 137 7.92 0.01 20.80
CA ASP A 137 8.85 1.11 20.58
C ASP A 137 8.36 2.46 21.11
N GLY A 138 7.15 2.56 21.67
CA GLY A 138 6.62 3.83 22.17
C GLY A 138 6.20 4.80 21.05
N LYS A 139 6.04 4.31 19.81
CA LYS A 139 5.66 5.13 18.65
C LYS A 139 4.17 5.00 18.36
N ALA A 140 3.47 6.12 18.24
CA ALA A 140 2.05 6.19 17.90
C ALA A 140 1.80 6.05 16.37
N ILE A 141 2.33 4.97 15.80
CA ILE A 141 2.19 4.61 14.39
C ILE A 141 2.07 3.07 14.29
N PRO A 142 1.49 2.51 13.23
CA PRO A 142 1.43 1.05 13.05
C PRO A 142 2.81 0.39 12.97
N ASP A 143 2.95 -0.80 13.53
CA ASP A 143 4.10 -1.67 13.32
C ASP A 143 4.03 -2.31 11.93
N GLY A 144 4.96 -1.94 11.05
CA GLY A 144 4.96 -2.44 9.67
C GLY A 144 5.10 -3.96 9.58
N ALA A 145 5.96 -4.58 10.41
CA ALA A 145 6.14 -6.03 10.40
C ALA A 145 4.88 -6.79 10.84
N HIS A 146 4.15 -6.23 11.81
CA HIS A 146 2.86 -6.77 12.23
C HIS A 146 1.82 -6.72 11.10
N LEU A 147 1.76 -5.61 10.35
CA LEU A 147 0.86 -5.46 9.21
C LEU A 147 1.17 -6.49 8.12
N ASP A 148 2.44 -6.66 7.75
CA ASP A 148 2.84 -7.55 6.65
C ASP A 148 2.68 -9.03 7.03
N ARG A 149 2.97 -9.40 8.29
CA ARG A 149 2.62 -10.72 8.84
C ARG A 149 1.11 -10.97 8.82
N GLY A 150 0.31 -9.96 9.14
CA GLY A 150 -1.14 -10.02 9.05
C GLY A 150 -1.62 -10.19 7.61
N THR A 151 -0.97 -9.54 6.65
CA THR A 151 -1.27 -9.65 5.22
C THR A 151 -1.03 -11.08 4.73
N THR A 152 0.13 -11.66 5.04
CA THR A 152 0.40 -13.08 4.73
C THR A 152 -0.60 -14.00 5.41
N LYS A 153 -0.85 -13.81 6.71
CA LYS A 153 -1.86 -14.59 7.45
C LYS A 153 -3.25 -14.49 6.83
N GLY A 154 -3.60 -13.33 6.26
CA GLY A 154 -4.86 -13.12 5.56
C GLY A 154 -5.06 -14.08 4.40
N LEU A 155 -4.02 -14.33 3.60
CA LEU A 155 -4.04 -15.34 2.54
C LEU A 155 -3.99 -16.77 3.10
N LEU A 156 -3.07 -17.04 4.03
CA LEU A 156 -2.87 -18.40 4.56
C LEU A 156 -4.10 -18.95 5.30
N GLY A 157 -4.77 -18.09 6.06
CA GLY A 157 -5.78 -18.51 7.01
C GLY A 157 -7.21 -18.53 6.46
N GLY A 158 -7.46 -18.12 5.21
CA GLY A 158 -8.86 -17.90 4.75
C GLY A 158 -9.54 -16.69 5.36
N TYR A 159 -8.94 -16.16 6.43
CA TYR A 159 -9.55 -15.33 7.44
C TYR A 159 -8.51 -14.28 7.80
N MET A 160 -8.80 -13.02 7.48
CA MET A 160 -9.11 -12.14 8.59
C MET A 160 -10.23 -11.15 8.21
N TYR A 161 -11.35 -11.28 8.93
CA TYR A 161 -12.38 -10.27 9.20
C TYR A 161 -13.41 -9.91 8.11
N SER A 162 -14.19 -10.89 7.65
CA SER A 162 -15.64 -10.65 7.58
C SER A 162 -16.18 -10.83 9.01
N LEU A 163 -16.59 -9.73 9.67
CA LEU A 163 -17.17 -9.81 11.01
C LEU A 163 -18.40 -10.74 10.99
N THR A 164 -19.16 -10.71 9.91
CA THR A 164 -20.39 -11.49 9.74
C THR A 164 -20.14 -12.96 9.43
N ASP A 165 -19.18 -13.30 8.59
CA ASP A 165 -18.94 -14.71 8.22
C ASP A 165 -18.13 -15.42 9.31
N GLY A 166 -17.26 -14.67 10.01
CA GLY A 166 -16.62 -15.09 11.25
C GLY A 166 -17.59 -15.35 12.40
N LEU A 167 -18.68 -14.59 12.50
CA LEU A 167 -19.75 -14.85 13.47
C LEU A 167 -20.67 -16.00 13.06
N LYS A 168 -20.80 -16.28 11.76
CA LYS A 168 -21.61 -17.38 11.22
C LYS A 168 -20.89 -18.72 11.14
N GLY A 169 -19.56 -18.74 11.33
CA GLY A 169 -18.76 -19.96 11.24
C GLY A 169 -18.69 -20.54 9.82
N GLU A 170 -19.02 -19.74 8.81
CA GLU A 170 -18.87 -20.12 7.40
C GLU A 170 -17.39 -20.02 7.05
N LEU A 171 -16.65 -21.08 7.39
CA LEU A 171 -15.30 -21.31 6.92
C LEU A 171 -15.40 -21.70 5.44
N LYS A 172 -15.12 -20.78 4.52
CA LYS A 172 -14.76 -21.23 3.18
C LYS A 172 -13.42 -21.98 3.29
N THR A 173 -13.41 -23.16 2.71
CA THR A 173 -12.62 -24.33 3.12
C THR A 173 -11.13 -24.23 2.83
N GLU A 174 -10.33 -25.00 3.57
CA GLU A 174 -8.98 -25.43 3.19
C GLU A 174 -8.92 -25.74 1.68
N GLY A 175 -8.02 -25.09 0.93
CA GLY A 175 -7.72 -25.43 -0.46
C GLY A 175 -8.28 -24.50 -1.55
N ASP A 176 -9.22 -23.60 -1.23
CA ASP A 176 -9.73 -22.64 -2.23
C ASP A 176 -8.80 -21.43 -2.34
N ILE A 177 -8.00 -21.41 -3.41
CA ILE A 177 -7.12 -20.29 -3.74
C ILE A 177 -7.69 -19.58 -4.98
N PRO A 178 -8.09 -18.31 -4.89
CA PRO A 178 -8.70 -17.58 -6.00
C PRO A 178 -7.79 -17.47 -7.21
N ASP A 179 -8.41 -17.31 -8.39
CA ASP A 179 -7.68 -17.15 -9.65
C ASP A 179 -6.79 -15.89 -9.67
N LEU A 180 -7.19 -14.83 -8.95
CA LEU A 180 -6.45 -13.58 -8.80
C LEU A 180 -6.33 -13.20 -7.33
N VAL A 181 -5.10 -13.08 -6.83
CA VAL A 181 -4.82 -12.61 -5.47
C VAL A 181 -3.94 -11.36 -5.53
N VAL A 182 -4.36 -10.30 -4.82
CA VAL A 182 -3.57 -9.06 -4.65
C VAL A 182 -3.18 -8.89 -3.20
N LEU A 183 -1.90 -9.08 -2.86
CA LEU A 183 -1.36 -8.82 -1.53
C LEU A 183 -0.64 -7.47 -1.51
N HIS A 184 -0.97 -6.60 -0.57
CA HIS A 184 -0.33 -5.30 -0.42
C HIS A 184 0.47 -5.23 0.88
N TYR A 185 1.78 -5.43 0.77
CA TYR A 185 2.74 -5.30 1.87
C TYR A 185 3.12 -3.83 2.07
N VAL A 186 2.54 -3.21 3.09
CA VAL A 186 2.73 -1.78 3.41
C VAL A 186 3.85 -1.53 4.42
N GLY A 187 4.32 -2.60 5.05
CA GLY A 187 5.21 -2.51 6.20
C GLY A 187 6.59 -1.96 5.86
N LEU A 188 7.14 -2.25 4.68
CA LEU A 188 8.44 -1.72 4.24
C LEU A 188 8.46 -0.19 4.17
N ASP A 189 7.40 0.42 3.63
CA ASP A 189 7.26 1.88 3.53
C ASP A 189 7.18 2.52 4.93
N ILE A 190 6.31 1.99 5.78
CA ILE A 190 6.15 2.45 7.17
C ILE A 190 7.47 2.33 7.93
N PHE A 191 8.16 1.20 7.77
CA PHE A 191 9.40 0.92 8.47
C PHE A 191 10.54 1.82 8.02
N THR A 192 10.57 2.20 6.75
CA THR A 192 11.55 3.16 6.21
C THR A 192 11.25 4.58 6.66
N HIS A 193 9.97 4.97 6.73
CA HIS A 193 9.55 6.27 7.26
C HIS A 193 9.83 6.41 8.76
N TYR A 194 9.69 5.31 9.51
CA TYR A 194 9.78 5.29 10.96
C TYR A 194 10.61 4.10 11.44
N PRO A 195 11.94 4.13 11.25
CA PRO A 195 12.82 3.03 11.59
C PRO A 195 12.79 2.70 13.09
N ARG A 196 13.21 1.49 13.45
CA ARG A 196 13.32 1.09 14.86
C ARG A 196 14.33 1.97 15.60
N LYS A 197 14.15 2.14 16.91
CA LYS A 197 15.03 2.96 17.75
C LYS A 197 16.51 2.58 17.63
N PHE A 198 16.83 1.29 17.48
CA PHE A 198 18.23 0.86 17.36
C PHE A 198 18.85 1.29 16.02
N MET A 199 18.09 1.24 14.92
CA MET A 199 18.54 1.69 13.60
C MET A 199 18.77 3.20 13.57
N GLU A 200 17.92 3.96 14.26
CA GLU A 200 18.11 5.41 14.46
C GLU A 200 19.39 5.69 15.26
N LYS A 201 19.61 4.96 16.37
CA LYS A 201 20.82 5.09 17.20
C LYS A 201 22.10 4.74 16.46
N GLU A 202 22.05 3.76 15.57
CA GLU A 202 23.18 3.32 14.74
C GLU A 202 23.29 4.12 13.43
N ASN A 203 22.42 5.11 13.21
CA ASN A 203 22.42 5.99 12.04
C ASN A 203 22.38 5.22 10.70
N TRP A 204 21.49 4.23 10.62
CA TRP A 204 21.29 3.46 9.40
C TRP A 204 20.75 4.33 8.27
N ASN A 205 21.19 4.05 7.04
CA ASN A 205 20.64 4.66 5.83
C ASN A 205 19.41 3.88 5.32
N ILE A 206 18.72 4.44 4.31
CA ILE A 206 17.49 3.84 3.74
C ILE A 206 17.76 2.42 3.23
N ASP A 207 18.86 2.21 2.51
CA ASP A 207 19.19 0.91 1.95
C ASP A 207 19.37 -0.14 3.06
N GLN A 208 20.07 0.19 4.15
CA GLN A 208 20.24 -0.69 5.31
C GLN A 208 18.90 -1.06 5.96
N ILE A 209 18.01 -0.08 6.12
CA ILE A 209 16.68 -0.27 6.70
C ILE A 209 15.83 -1.19 5.81
N GLN A 210 15.79 -0.91 4.51
CA GLN A 210 15.02 -1.69 3.55
C GLN A 210 15.56 -3.12 3.39
N HIS A 211 16.89 -3.28 3.30
CA HIS A 211 17.53 -4.60 3.23
C HIS A 211 17.24 -5.45 4.46
N TRP A 212 17.32 -4.86 5.66
CA TRP A 212 16.96 -5.57 6.88
C TRP A 212 15.49 -5.98 6.86
N TYR A 213 14.59 -5.10 6.43
CA TYR A 213 13.16 -5.42 6.39
C TYR A 213 12.85 -6.55 5.39
N LEU A 214 13.48 -6.51 4.21
CA LEU A 214 13.37 -7.56 3.21
C LEU A 214 13.83 -8.91 3.78
N ARG A 215 14.96 -8.95 4.47
CA ARG A 215 15.55 -10.18 5.02
C ARG A 215 14.81 -10.71 6.24
N GLU A 216 14.42 -9.84 7.18
CA GLU A 216 13.91 -10.24 8.50
C GLU A 216 12.38 -10.33 8.54
N VAL A 217 11.69 -9.76 7.55
CA VAL A 217 10.23 -9.75 7.49
C VAL A 217 9.72 -10.36 6.19
N LEU A 218 9.98 -9.73 5.05
CA LEU A 218 9.32 -10.14 3.81
C LEU A 218 9.77 -11.51 3.30
N ASP A 219 11.07 -11.81 3.31
CA ASP A 219 11.56 -13.11 2.84
C ASP A 219 11.02 -14.29 3.69
N PRO A 220 11.02 -14.25 5.04
CA PRO A 220 10.34 -15.26 5.85
C PRO A 220 8.83 -15.37 5.60
N GLU A 221 8.14 -14.25 5.39
CA GLU A 221 6.70 -14.27 5.05
C GLU A 221 6.44 -14.89 3.67
N LEU A 222 7.31 -14.63 2.68
CA LEU A 222 7.28 -15.33 1.40
C LEU A 222 7.54 -16.83 1.57
N GLY A 223 8.41 -17.23 2.48
CA GLY A 223 8.63 -18.65 2.79
C GLY A 223 7.34 -19.36 3.23
N LYS A 224 6.52 -18.70 4.06
CA LYS A 224 5.21 -19.25 4.47
C LYS A 224 4.24 -19.32 3.30
N LEU A 225 4.22 -18.30 2.44
CA LEU A 225 3.42 -18.28 1.22
C LEU A 225 3.79 -19.44 0.28
N ILE A 226 5.09 -19.63 0.03
CA ILE A 226 5.60 -20.72 -0.81
C ILE A 226 5.19 -22.08 -0.24
N ALA A 227 5.38 -22.28 1.08
CA ALA A 227 4.99 -23.53 1.75
C ALA A 227 3.50 -23.82 1.54
N PHE A 228 2.64 -22.84 1.79
CA PHE A 228 1.20 -22.96 1.60
C PHE A 228 0.81 -23.28 0.15
N LEU A 229 1.38 -22.59 -0.83
CA LEU A 229 1.09 -22.84 -2.24
C LEU A 229 1.57 -24.23 -2.69
N LYS A 230 2.70 -24.71 -2.14
CA LYS A 230 3.22 -26.06 -2.39
C LYS A 230 2.37 -27.15 -1.74
N GLU A 231 1.96 -26.96 -0.50
CA GLU A 231 1.04 -27.86 0.22
C GLU A 231 -0.30 -28.02 -0.52
N ASN A 232 -0.75 -26.96 -1.19
CA ASN A 232 -1.96 -26.96 -2.03
C ASN A 232 -1.71 -27.37 -3.50
N ASN A 233 -0.50 -27.77 -3.86
CA ASN A 233 -0.12 -28.21 -5.22
C ASN A 233 -0.36 -27.18 -6.34
N ILE A 234 -0.33 -25.87 -6.03
CA ILE A 234 -0.53 -24.82 -7.03
C ILE A 234 0.68 -23.91 -7.25
N PHE A 235 1.74 -24.06 -6.46
CA PHE A 235 2.93 -23.21 -6.55
C PHE A 235 3.52 -23.18 -7.98
N GLU A 236 3.70 -24.36 -8.59
CA GLU A 236 4.22 -24.49 -9.97
C GLU A 236 3.26 -23.95 -11.05
N ASN A 237 1.98 -23.77 -10.71
CA ASN A 237 0.94 -23.27 -11.60
C ASN A 237 0.49 -21.85 -11.24
N THR A 238 1.33 -21.10 -10.52
CA THR A 238 1.05 -19.73 -10.08
C THR A 238 1.96 -18.76 -10.80
N ILE A 239 1.39 -17.70 -11.37
CA ILE A 239 2.16 -16.55 -11.88
C ILE A 239 2.30 -15.52 -10.77
N PHE A 240 3.54 -15.17 -10.44
CA PHE A 240 3.84 -14.13 -9.46
C PHE A 240 4.16 -12.81 -10.16
N PHE A 241 3.55 -11.73 -9.69
CA PHE A 241 3.83 -10.37 -10.14
C PHE A 241 4.23 -9.51 -8.94
N PHE A 242 5.47 -9.01 -8.94
CA PHE A 242 5.98 -8.10 -7.91
C PHE A 242 6.12 -6.69 -8.46
N ALA A 243 5.57 -5.72 -7.74
CA ALA A 243 5.73 -4.31 -8.03
C ALA A 243 5.76 -3.49 -6.73
N GLY A 244 6.50 -2.39 -6.75
CA GLY A 244 6.41 -1.34 -5.74
C GLY A 244 5.50 -0.21 -6.24
N ASP A 245 4.73 0.40 -5.34
CA ASP A 245 3.90 1.55 -5.63
C ASP A 245 4.71 2.86 -5.71
N HIS A 246 5.87 2.93 -5.07
CA HIS A 246 6.87 3.98 -5.28
C HIS A 246 8.22 3.60 -4.68
N GLY A 247 9.26 4.34 -5.08
CA GLY A 247 10.54 4.34 -4.39
C GLY A 247 10.51 5.22 -3.14
N GLN A 248 11.66 5.33 -2.48
CA GLN A 248 11.82 6.20 -1.32
C GLN A 248 13.08 7.05 -1.46
N THR A 249 13.05 8.25 -0.89
CA THR A 249 14.18 9.18 -0.92
C THR A 249 14.42 9.73 0.47
N ARG A 250 15.69 9.89 0.83
CA ARG A 250 16.08 10.46 2.11
C ARG A 250 15.67 11.93 2.18
N ILE A 251 14.90 12.27 3.21
CA ILE A 251 14.67 13.66 3.58
C ILE A 251 15.98 14.20 4.17
N THR A 252 16.62 15.13 3.47
CA THR A 252 17.92 15.71 3.88
C THR A 252 17.76 16.93 4.78
N ARG A 253 16.61 17.61 4.70
CA ARG A 253 16.35 18.83 5.49
C ARG A 253 14.85 19.03 5.68
N HIS A 254 14.47 19.41 6.89
CA HIS A 254 13.14 19.95 7.18
C HIS A 254 13.17 21.48 7.03
N ILE A 255 12.17 22.02 6.33
CA ILE A 255 11.94 23.46 6.23
C ILE A 255 10.84 23.82 7.22
N ASP A 256 11.08 24.84 8.05
CA ASP A 256 10.09 25.37 8.97
C ASP A 256 8.87 25.92 8.21
N GLU A 257 7.68 25.46 8.59
CA GLU A 257 6.43 25.77 7.90
C GLU A 257 6.09 27.25 7.93
N LYS A 258 6.24 27.90 9.09
CA LYS A 258 5.93 29.33 9.25
C LYS A 258 6.85 30.18 8.39
N ASN A 259 8.13 29.85 8.34
CA ASN A 259 9.10 30.57 7.52
C ASN A 259 8.87 30.32 6.03
N PHE A 260 8.51 29.10 5.64
CA PHE A 260 8.16 28.74 4.26
C PHE A 260 6.94 29.52 3.77
N GLU A 261 5.83 29.48 4.54
CA GLU A 261 4.60 30.21 4.22
C GLU A 261 4.84 31.72 4.20
N ARG A 262 5.58 32.28 5.18
CA ARG A 262 5.94 33.71 5.17
C ARG A 262 6.75 34.08 3.93
N GLY A 263 7.60 33.19 3.44
CA GLY A 263 8.36 33.38 2.20
C GLY A 263 7.45 33.44 0.97
N LEU A 264 6.50 32.50 0.88
CA LEU A 264 5.53 32.43 -0.22
C LEU A 264 4.52 33.58 -0.20
N ALA A 265 4.06 34.00 0.99
CA ALA A 265 3.11 35.10 1.17
C ALA A 265 3.61 36.45 0.66
N LYS A 266 4.93 36.60 0.46
CA LYS A 266 5.51 37.80 -0.18
C LYS A 266 5.21 37.89 -1.68
N LYS A 267 4.83 36.77 -2.32
CA LYS A 267 4.64 36.66 -3.77
C LYS A 267 3.26 36.13 -4.16
N PHE A 268 2.61 35.38 -3.28
CA PHE A 268 1.35 34.70 -3.55
C PHE A 268 0.33 34.99 -2.45
N ARG A 269 -0.95 35.11 -2.82
CA ARG A 269 -2.07 35.07 -1.88
C ARG A 269 -2.23 33.63 -1.39
N LEU A 270 -1.94 33.38 -0.11
CA LEU A 270 -2.06 32.04 0.47
C LEU A 270 -3.44 31.85 1.11
N MET A 271 -4.02 30.65 0.94
CA MET A 271 -5.26 30.28 1.62
C MET A 271 -5.11 30.41 3.14
N GLY A 272 -6.03 31.14 3.78
CA GLY A 272 -6.01 31.45 5.21
C GLY A 272 -6.69 32.79 5.51
N GLN A 273 -6.47 33.39 6.67
CA GLN A 273 -6.92 34.76 6.93
C GLN A 273 -5.86 35.72 6.33
N PRO A 274 -6.13 36.48 5.24
CA PRO A 274 -7.45 36.93 4.78
C PRO A 274 -8.01 36.30 3.49
N TYR A 275 -7.30 35.41 2.78
CA TYR A 275 -7.76 34.88 1.49
C TYR A 275 -8.51 33.56 1.60
N SER A 276 -9.74 33.53 1.10
CA SER A 276 -10.46 32.28 0.87
C SER A 276 -9.74 31.40 -0.17
N ALA A 277 -10.13 30.14 -0.27
CA ALA A 277 -9.50 29.23 -1.21
C ALA A 277 -9.74 29.59 -2.69
N GLY A 278 -10.89 30.20 -3.00
CA GLY A 278 -11.18 30.75 -4.32
C GLY A 278 -10.34 31.98 -4.68
N GLU A 279 -9.85 32.72 -3.68
CA GLU A 279 -9.05 33.94 -3.85
C GLU A 279 -7.55 33.68 -3.79
N ALA A 280 -7.14 32.55 -3.23
CA ALA A 280 -5.74 32.18 -3.07
C ALA A 280 -5.07 31.87 -4.43
N ASP A 281 -3.86 32.39 -4.61
CA ASP A 281 -2.99 32.00 -5.72
C ASP A 281 -2.35 30.62 -5.45
N LEU A 282 -2.18 30.27 -4.16
CA LEU A 282 -1.51 29.07 -3.73
C LEU A 282 -2.14 28.50 -2.45
N ILE A 283 -2.35 27.19 -2.43
CA ILE A 283 -2.80 26.45 -1.26
C ILE A 283 -1.67 25.55 -0.78
N VAL A 284 -1.18 25.80 0.43
CA VAL A 284 -0.18 24.95 1.09
C VAL A 284 -0.91 23.95 1.96
N MET A 285 -0.79 22.67 1.64
CA MET A 285 -1.40 21.60 2.41
C MET A 285 -0.36 20.76 3.16
N PRO A 286 -0.65 20.32 4.40
CA PRO A 286 0.09 19.24 5.01
C PRO A 286 -0.17 17.95 4.22
N GLY A 287 0.89 17.29 3.76
CA GLY A 287 0.85 15.92 3.25
C GLY A 287 1.38 14.94 4.30
N ALA A 288 1.28 13.64 4.00
CA ALA A 288 1.67 12.56 4.92
C ALA A 288 3.19 12.47 5.23
N SER A 289 4.02 13.29 4.56
CA SER A 289 5.46 13.48 4.77
C SER A 289 6.04 14.62 3.92
N THR A 290 5.27 15.15 2.97
CA THR A 290 5.60 16.26 2.07
C THR A 290 4.57 17.37 2.18
N LYS A 291 4.85 18.57 1.65
CA LYS A 291 3.84 19.61 1.47
C LYS A 291 3.31 19.55 0.04
N ALA A 292 2.00 19.62 -0.12
CA ALA A 292 1.39 19.73 -1.44
C ALA A 292 1.05 21.19 -1.70
N LEU A 293 1.48 21.69 -2.86
CA LEU A 293 1.23 23.03 -3.34
C LEU A 293 0.21 22.94 -4.47
N TYR A 294 -0.97 23.53 -4.27
CA TYR A 294 -2.04 23.55 -5.27
C TYR A 294 -2.30 24.95 -5.78
#